data_AF-A0A3M0HC68-F1
#
_entry.id   AF-A0A3M0HC68-F1
#
_cell.length_a   1.000
_cell.length_b   1.000
_cell.length_c   1.000
_cell.angle_alpha   90.00
_cell.angle_beta   90.00
_cell.angle_gamma   90.00
#
_symmetry.space_group_name_H-M   'P 1'
#
loop_
_entity.id
_entity.type
_entity.pdbx_description
1 polymer ?
#
loop_
_entity_poly.entity_id
_entity_poly.type
_entity_poly.pdbx_seq_one_letter_code
_entity_poly.pdbx_strand_id
1 'polypeptide(L)'
;MEPNDLASSMIQWQSLSAQADAGVLEIPEGVAFQCDEICAAYIRHLQDMLGQTKSLVDVEAFGTLDSARQLGEKFERIAFSGDRSLRVVLLQHIEVIELMRSVFKRYFDEAEYADHRTLKSIADVAAGTGM
;
A
#
# COMPACT_ATOMS: atom_id res chain seq x y z
N MET A 1 -12.72 -3.08 -9.47
CA MET A 1 -11.61 -2.21 -9.92
C MET A 1 -11.01 -2.92 -11.10
N GLU A 2 -11.24 -2.37 -12.29
CA GLU A 2 -10.75 -3.01 -13.52
C GLU A 2 -9.22 -2.80 -13.59
N PRO A 3 -8.45 -3.73 -14.20
CA PRO A 3 -6.99 -3.59 -14.33
C PRO A 3 -6.54 -2.24 -14.92
N ASN A 4 -7.42 -1.59 -15.68
CA ASN A 4 -7.22 -0.28 -16.30
C ASN A 4 -7.17 0.88 -15.28
N ASP A 5 -7.76 0.74 -14.09
CA ASP A 5 -7.87 1.81 -13.09
C ASP A 5 -6.52 2.04 -12.37
N LEU A 6 -5.76 0.97 -12.10
CA LEU A 6 -4.43 1.06 -11.49
C LEU A 6 -3.41 1.69 -12.42
N ALA A 7 -3.38 1.25 -13.67
CA ALA A 7 -2.49 1.82 -14.67
C ALA A 7 -2.76 3.32 -14.86
N SER A 8 -4.05 3.71 -14.90
CA SER A 8 -4.45 5.11 -14.97
C SER A 8 -4.02 5.90 -13.72
N SER A 9 -4.19 5.32 -12.53
CA SER A 9 -3.73 5.91 -11.28
C SER A 9 -2.21 6.11 -11.25
N MET A 10 -1.45 5.13 -11.73
CA MET A 10 0.01 5.22 -11.81
C MET A 10 0.45 6.38 -12.71
N ILE A 11 -0.15 6.54 -13.90
CA ILE A 11 0.14 7.66 -14.81
C ILE A 11 -0.18 9.00 -14.15
N GLN A 12 -1.31 9.09 -13.45
CA GLN A 12 -1.69 10.30 -12.73
C GLN A 12 -0.67 10.67 -11.65
N TRP A 13 -0.25 9.71 -10.82
CA TRP A 13 0.74 9.97 -9.77
C TRP A 13 2.14 10.27 -10.30
N GLN A 14 2.53 9.68 -11.43
CA GLN A 14 3.77 10.05 -12.12
C GLN A 14 3.74 11.50 -12.59
N SER A 15 2.62 11.95 -13.16
CA SER A 15 2.43 13.35 -13.55
C SER A 15 2.48 14.31 -12.37
N LEU A 16 1.84 13.96 -11.24
CA LEU A 16 1.89 14.76 -10.02
C LEU A 16 3.30 14.80 -9.42
N SER A 17 4.05 13.69 -9.45
CA SER A 17 5.46 13.68 -9.04
C SER A 17 6.30 14.63 -9.89
N ALA A 18 6.12 14.61 -11.22
CA ALA A 18 6.85 15.51 -12.11
C ALA A 18 6.51 16.99 -11.86
N GLN A 19 5.25 17.30 -11.54
CA GLN A 19 4.83 18.65 -11.18
C GLN A 19 5.41 19.10 -9.82
N ALA A 20 5.48 18.19 -8.85
CA ALA A 20 6.17 18.43 -7.58
C ALA A 20 7.66 18.69 -7.80
N ASP A 21 8.32 17.87 -8.63
CA ASP A 21 9.74 18.03 -8.98
C ASP A 21 10.03 19.36 -9.69
N ALA A 22 9.09 19.85 -10.50
CA ALA A 22 9.18 21.14 -11.17
C ALA A 22 8.81 22.33 -10.27
N GLY A 23 8.38 22.09 -9.03
CA GLY A 23 7.94 23.15 -8.10
C GLY A 23 6.64 23.85 -8.52
N VAL A 24 5.84 23.22 -9.40
CA VAL A 24 4.57 23.79 -9.90
C VAL A 24 3.34 23.19 -9.23
N LEU A 25 3.54 22.19 -8.37
CA LEU A 25 2.53 21.66 -7.46
C LEU A 25 2.80 22.21 -6.06
N GLU A 26 1.82 22.90 -5.49
CA GLU A 26 1.86 23.36 -4.11
C GLU A 26 0.91 22.52 -3.25
N ILE A 27 1.44 21.92 -2.20
CA ILE A 27 0.66 21.17 -1.20
C ILE A 27 1.01 21.77 0.16
N PRO A 28 0.01 22.20 0.96
CA PRO A 28 0.27 22.65 2.32
C PRO A 28 0.92 21.52 3.12
N GLU A 29 2.01 21.84 3.84
CA GLU A 29 2.81 20.85 4.57
C GLU A 29 1.97 19.97 5.50
N GLY A 30 1.06 20.56 6.28
CA GLY A 30 0.19 19.80 7.19
C GLY A 30 -0.74 18.82 6.46
N VAL A 31 -1.13 19.11 5.22
CA VAL A 31 -1.90 18.20 4.37
C VAL A 31 -0.98 17.09 3.84
N ALA A 32 0.22 17.44 3.35
CA ALA A 32 1.20 16.47 2.89
C ALA A 32 1.57 15.46 3.99
N PHE A 33 1.75 15.92 5.23
CA PHE A 33 2.03 15.08 6.39
C PHE A 33 0.90 14.08 6.67
N GLN A 34 -0.35 14.54 6.71
CA GLN A 34 -1.50 13.67 6.92
C GLN A 34 -1.65 12.63 5.80
N CYS A 35 -1.43 13.05 4.55
CA CYS A 35 -1.44 12.15 3.41
C CYS A 35 -0.31 11.10 3.48
N ASP A 36 0.92 11.46 3.89
CA ASP A 36 2.01 10.51 4.11
C ASP A 36 1.63 9.46 5.17
N GLU A 37 1.09 9.89 6.31
CA GLU A 37 0.67 9.00 7.40
C GLU A 37 -0.42 8.02 6.96
N ILE A 38 -1.42 8.50 6.21
CA ILE A 38 -2.49 7.65 5.65
C ILE A 38 -1.90 6.67 4.63
N CYS A 39 -1.01 7.12 3.73
CA CYS A 39 -0.35 6.24 2.77
C CYS A 39 0.47 5.16 3.51
N ALA A 40 1.23 5.53 4.54
CA ALA A 40 2.03 4.61 5.35
C ALA A 40 1.16 3.57 6.09
N ALA A 41 0.03 4.00 6.65
CA ALA A 41 -0.93 3.09 7.28
C ALA A 41 -1.54 2.13 6.24
N TYR A 42 -1.92 2.64 5.07
CA TYR A 42 -2.55 1.83 4.04
C TYR A 42 -1.57 0.83 3.39
N ILE A 43 -0.31 1.23 3.15
CA ILE A 43 0.74 0.31 2.69
C ILE A 43 0.91 -0.85 3.67
N ARG A 44 0.98 -0.57 4.98
CA ARG A 44 1.06 -1.64 6.01
C ARG A 44 -0.12 -2.58 5.93
N HIS A 45 -1.33 -2.05 5.79
CA HIS A 45 -2.53 -2.87 5.65
C HIS A 45 -2.50 -3.77 4.40
N LEU A 46 -2.05 -3.24 3.25
CA LEU A 46 -1.89 -4.02 2.02
C LEU A 46 -0.81 -5.10 2.18
N GLN A 47 0.30 -4.80 2.86
CA GLN A 47 1.37 -5.76 3.16
C GLN A 47 0.89 -6.89 4.09
N ASP A 48 0.04 -6.57 5.08
CA ASP A 48 -0.56 -7.57 5.95
C ASP A 48 -1.48 -8.51 5.16
N MET A 49 -2.34 -7.96 4.28
CA MET A 49 -3.16 -8.76 3.37
C MET A 49 -2.31 -9.63 2.44
N LEU A 50 -1.21 -9.09 1.92
CA LEU A 50 -0.26 -9.84 1.11
C LEU A 50 0.36 -10.99 1.93
N GLY A 51 0.67 -10.78 3.20
CA GLY A 51 1.10 -11.83 4.12
C GLY A 51 0.05 -12.93 4.27
N GLN A 52 -1.21 -12.55 4.49
CA GLN A 52 -2.35 -13.45 4.62
C GLN A 52 -2.66 -14.24 3.34
N THR A 53 -2.31 -13.70 2.15
CA THR A 53 -2.53 -14.45 0.90
C THR A 53 -1.84 -15.81 0.92
N LYS A 54 -0.69 -15.93 1.59
CA LYS A 54 0.10 -17.18 1.69
C LYS A 54 -0.69 -18.33 2.31
N SER A 55 -1.70 -18.06 3.12
CA SER A 55 -2.55 -19.08 3.76
C SER A 55 -3.87 -19.33 3.03
N LEU A 56 -4.13 -18.69 1.88
CA LEU A 56 -5.42 -18.83 1.18
C LEU A 56 -5.57 -20.15 0.44
N VAL A 57 -4.47 -20.79 0.06
CA VAL A 57 -4.50 -22.04 -0.72
C VAL A 57 -3.50 -23.03 -0.14
N ASP A 58 -4.03 -24.10 0.44
CA ASP A 58 -3.30 -25.34 0.67
C ASP A 58 -3.67 -26.31 -0.46
N VAL A 59 -2.75 -26.51 -1.40
CA VAL A 59 -2.98 -27.36 -2.58
C VAL A 59 -3.12 -28.83 -2.16
N GLU A 60 -2.44 -29.25 -1.08
CA GLU A 60 -2.45 -30.63 -0.59
C GLU A 60 -3.77 -30.97 0.12
N ALA A 61 -4.44 -29.97 0.70
CA ALA A 61 -5.74 -30.13 1.36
C ALA A 61 -6.88 -30.57 0.43
N PHE A 62 -6.74 -30.43 -0.90
CA PHE A 62 -7.78 -30.84 -1.85
C PHE A 62 -7.84 -32.38 -2.03
N GLY A 63 -6.77 -33.10 -1.71
CA GLY A 63 -6.67 -34.56 -1.88
C GLY A 63 -5.95 -35.01 -3.15
N THR A 64 -5.85 -36.32 -3.34
CA THR A 64 -4.93 -36.93 -4.32
C THR A 64 -5.54 -37.31 -5.67
N LEU A 65 -6.86 -37.14 -5.83
CA LEU A 65 -7.52 -37.37 -7.11
C LEU A 65 -7.06 -36.33 -8.14
N ASP A 66 -6.96 -36.72 -9.41
CA ASP A 66 -6.51 -35.79 -10.46
C ASP A 66 -7.37 -34.53 -10.57
N SER A 67 -8.69 -34.66 -10.37
CA SER A 67 -9.62 -33.52 -10.36
C SER A 67 -9.40 -32.59 -9.16
N ALA A 68 -9.08 -33.16 -8.00
CA ALA A 68 -8.79 -32.41 -6.78
C ALA A 68 -7.49 -31.60 -6.92
N ARG A 69 -6.44 -32.22 -7.45
CA ARG A 69 -5.17 -31.55 -7.76
C ARG A 69 -5.35 -30.39 -8.74
N GLN A 70 -6.10 -30.62 -9.83
CA GLN A 70 -6.41 -29.57 -10.81
C GLN A 70 -7.20 -28.40 -10.19
N LEU A 71 -8.06 -28.67 -9.20
CA LEU A 71 -8.77 -27.62 -8.48
C LEU A 71 -7.81 -26.82 -7.61
N GLY A 72 -6.95 -27.48 -6.84
CA GLY A 72 -5.91 -26.82 -6.05
C GLY A 72 -5.00 -25.91 -6.89
N GLU A 73 -4.54 -26.41 -8.04
CA GLU A 73 -3.76 -25.63 -9.01
C GLU A 73 -4.52 -24.40 -9.57
N LYS A 74 -5.86 -24.50 -9.73
CA LYS A 74 -6.67 -23.34 -10.16
C LYS A 74 -6.73 -22.27 -9.07
N PHE A 75 -6.93 -22.67 -7.82
CA PHE A 75 -6.94 -21.71 -6.70
C PHE A 75 -5.57 -21.09 -6.48
N GLU A 76 -4.49 -21.87 -6.61
CA GLU A 76 -3.10 -21.38 -6.56
C GLU A 76 -2.87 -20.26 -7.60
N ARG A 77 -3.30 -20.47 -8.85
CA ARG A 77 -3.20 -19.44 -9.90
C ARG A 77 -3.97 -18.17 -9.58
N ILE A 78 -5.16 -18.29 -9.00
CA ILE A 78 -5.98 -17.14 -8.60
C ILE A 78 -5.33 -16.38 -7.44
N ALA A 79 -4.69 -17.08 -6.51
CA ALA A 79 -4.07 -16.46 -5.34
C ALA A 79 -2.68 -15.88 -5.61
N PHE A 80 -1.84 -16.57 -6.40
CA PHE A 80 -0.40 -16.29 -6.44
C PHE A 80 0.22 -16.13 -7.82
N SER A 81 -0.01 -17.07 -8.75
CA SER A 81 0.83 -17.21 -9.95
C SER A 81 0.22 -16.65 -11.25
N GLY A 82 -1.06 -16.28 -11.24
CA GLY A 82 -1.70 -15.61 -12.37
C GLY A 82 -1.34 -14.12 -12.48
N ASP A 83 -1.37 -13.58 -13.70
CA ASP A 83 -1.11 -12.16 -14.02
C ASP A 83 -2.06 -11.18 -13.33
N ARG A 84 -3.24 -11.67 -12.92
CA ARG A 84 -4.24 -10.94 -12.13
C ARG A 84 -4.53 -11.65 -10.81
N SER A 85 -3.56 -12.40 -10.30
CA SER A 85 -3.67 -13.03 -9.00
C SER A 85 -3.81 -11.98 -7.91
N LEU A 86 -4.42 -12.36 -6.79
CA LEU A 86 -4.55 -11.46 -5.64
C LEU A 86 -3.19 -10.90 -5.20
N ARG A 87 -2.14 -11.73 -5.20
CA ARG A 87 -0.75 -11.30 -4.96
C ARG A 87 -0.32 -10.17 -5.89
N VAL A 88 -0.50 -10.36 -7.21
CA VAL A 88 -0.06 -9.37 -8.21
C VAL A 88 -0.83 -8.05 -8.03
N VAL A 89 -2.15 -8.13 -7.84
CA VAL A 89 -2.98 -6.92 -7.64
C VAL A 89 -2.56 -6.17 -6.37
N LEU A 90 -2.35 -6.86 -5.24
CA LEU A 90 -1.89 -6.23 -4.00
C LEU A 90 -0.53 -5.53 -4.18
N LEU A 91 0.41 -6.15 -4.89
CA LEU A 91 1.72 -5.55 -5.18
C LEU A 91 1.59 -4.29 -6.05
N GLN A 92 0.77 -4.33 -7.10
CA GLN A 92 0.51 -3.17 -7.96
C GLN A 92 -0.14 -2.01 -7.19
N HIS A 93 -1.07 -2.32 -6.28
CA HIS A 93 -1.66 -1.30 -5.40
C HIS A 93 -0.60 -0.69 -4.47
N ILE A 94 0.25 -1.51 -3.85
CA ILE A 94 1.34 -1.02 -2.99
C ILE A 94 2.23 -0.04 -3.79
N GLU A 95 2.64 -0.41 -5.00
CA GLU A 95 3.49 0.42 -5.86
C GLU A 95 2.87 1.80 -6.15
N VAL A 96 1.57 1.85 -6.49
CA VAL A 96 0.86 3.12 -6.72
C VAL A 96 0.84 3.98 -5.45
N ILE A 97 0.59 3.39 -4.28
CA ILE A 97 0.53 4.13 -3.02
C ILE A 97 1.93 4.56 -2.57
N GLU A 98 2.98 3.79 -2.85
CA GLU A 98 4.37 4.18 -2.60
C GLU A 98 4.77 5.39 -3.47
N LEU A 99 4.40 5.40 -4.74
CA LEU A 99 4.60 6.55 -5.61
C LEU A 99 3.84 7.79 -5.08
N MET A 100 2.56 7.63 -4.75
CA MET A 100 1.75 8.68 -4.13
C MET A 100 2.42 9.25 -2.88
N ARG A 101 2.87 8.37 -1.99
CA ARG A 101 3.57 8.75 -0.76
C ARG A 101 4.82 9.57 -1.06
N SER A 102 5.62 9.16 -2.06
CA SER A 102 6.84 9.87 -2.44
C SER A 102 6.61 11.32 -2.89
N VAL A 103 5.42 11.64 -3.46
CA VAL A 103 5.04 13.01 -3.81
C VAL A 103 4.89 13.85 -2.56
N PHE A 104 4.14 13.37 -1.57
CA PHE A 104 3.91 14.10 -0.32
C PHE A 104 5.18 14.27 0.51
N LYS A 105 6.09 13.29 0.47
CA LYS A 105 7.37 13.35 1.20
C LYS A 105 8.27 14.53 0.85
N ARG A 106 8.04 15.17 -0.29
CA ARG A 106 8.86 16.28 -0.78
C ARG A 106 8.49 17.63 -0.15
N TYR A 107 7.34 17.70 0.53
CA TYR A 107 6.79 18.94 1.07
C TYR A 107 7.09 19.15 2.56
N PHE A 108 7.88 18.28 3.17
CA PHE A 108 8.31 18.44 4.55
C PHE A 108 9.83 18.35 4.66
N ASP A 109 10.40 19.15 5.57
CA ASP A 109 11.79 19.00 5.97
C ASP A 109 11.92 17.82 6.94
N GLU A 110 12.93 16.96 6.74
CA GLU A 110 13.05 15.70 7.48
C GLU A 110 13.23 15.91 9.00
N ALA A 111 13.74 17.07 9.41
CA ALA A 111 13.82 17.51 10.80
C ALA A 111 12.45 17.89 11.39
N GLU A 112 11.62 18.66 10.68
CA GLU A 112 10.26 19.00 11.12
C GLU A 112 9.34 17.77 11.12
N TYR A 113 9.53 16.86 10.17
CA TYR A 113 8.81 15.58 10.12
C TYR A 113 9.09 14.70 11.34
N ALA A 114 10.34 14.65 11.80
CA ALA A 114 10.72 13.93 13.02
C ALA A 114 10.12 14.58 14.28
N ASP A 115 10.10 15.91 14.34
CA ASP A 115 9.55 16.66 15.48
C ASP A 115 8.02 16.48 15.58
N HIS A 116 7.30 16.59 14.46
CA HIS A 116 5.84 16.41 14.44
C HIS A 116 5.41 14.99 14.83
N ARG A 117 6.14 13.95 14.39
CA ARG A 117 5.88 12.56 14.84
C ARG A 117 6.15 12.39 16.33
N THR A 118 7.19 13.03 16.85
CA THR A 118 7.51 13.00 18.28
C THR A 118 6.42 13.66 19.11
N LEU A 119 5.94 14.84 18.71
CA LEU A 119 4.84 15.55 19.37
C LEU A 119 3.55 14.73 19.40
N LYS A 120 3.17 14.14 18.26
CA LYS A 120 1.98 13.27 18.18
C LYS A 120 2.10 12.05 19.10
N SER A 121 3.26 11.37 19.09
CA SER A 121 3.50 10.22 19.97
C SER A 121 3.46 10.60 21.46
N ILE A 122 3.97 11.77 21.84
CA ILE A 122 3.91 12.26 23.23
C ILE A 122 2.46 12.55 23.63
N ALA A 123 1.67 13.18 22.76
CA ALA A 123 0.26 13.46 23.01
C ALA A 123 -0.54 12.16 23.24
N ASP A 124 -0.30 11.14 22.42
CA ASP A 124 -0.96 9.83 22.54
C ASP A 124 -0.59 9.12 23.86
N VAL A 125 0.68 9.19 24.30
CA VAL A 125 1.13 8.62 25.59
C VAL A 125 0.56 9.38 26.78
N ALA A 126 0.49 10.71 26.71
CA ALA A 126 -0.11 11.55 27.74
C ALA A 126 -1.62 11.26 27.89
N ALA A 127 -2.32 11.03 26.78
CA ALA A 127 -3.73 10.61 26.80
C ALA A 127 -3.91 9.20 27.37
N GLY A 128 -2.96 8.29 27.15
CA GLY A 128 -3.00 6.90 27.66
C GLY A 128 -2.64 6.73 29.14
N THR A 129 -2.03 7.74 29.78
CA THR A 129 -1.61 7.68 31.20
C THR A 129 -2.53 8.47 32.14
N GLY A 130 -3.59 9.08 31.61
CA GLY A 130 -4.64 9.78 32.36
C GLY A 130 -5.79 8.87 32.83
N MET A 131 -5.49 7.72 33.42
CA MET A 131 -6.44 6.90 34.20
C MET A 131 -5.93 6.72 35.64
#